data_AF-A0A516P4C4-F1
#
_entry.id   AF-A0A516P4C4-F1
#
_cell.length_a   1.000
_cell.length_b   1.000
_cell.length_c   1.000
_cell.angle_alpha   90.00
_cell.angle_beta   90.00
_cell.angle_gamma   90.00
#
_symmetry.space_group_name_H-M   'P 1'
#
loop_
_entity.id
_entity.type
_entity.pdbx_description
1 polymer ?
#
loop_
_entity_poly.entity_id
_entity_poly.type
_entity_poly.pdbx_seq_one_letter_code
_entity_poly.pdbx_strand_id
1 'polypeptide(L)'
;MKKLIYVFLLIILASCGSQDKYSDFDYSYSRSGGFAPIYENLLIKGNKVHYSFEGHQKNIKKDFTISNDDLKNIERVLTENNFRMIREDYKKVYDNITTSINVKKGNNSGSKSDASFIMENDLPRWNKIVVVFQQIIDQNTTTKSGK
;
A
#
# COMPACT_ATOMS: atom_id res chain seq x y z
N MET A 1 -18.95 4.47 44.22
CA MET A 1 -19.12 4.20 42.77
C MET A 1 -18.73 5.37 41.85
N LYS A 2 -17.84 6.30 42.26
CA LYS A 2 -17.33 7.37 41.35
C LYS A 2 -15.89 7.13 40.87
N LYS A 3 -15.13 6.27 41.55
CA LYS A 3 -13.73 5.95 41.20
C LYS A 3 -13.57 4.92 40.09
N LEU A 4 -14.60 4.11 39.81
CA LEU A 4 -14.60 3.10 38.74
C LEU A 4 -14.85 3.69 37.34
N ILE A 5 -15.49 4.87 37.25
CA ILE A 5 -15.75 5.54 35.96
C ILE A 5 -14.45 5.99 35.29
N TYR A 6 -13.47 6.43 36.07
CA TYR A 6 -12.16 6.86 35.55
C TYR A 6 -11.35 5.71 34.93
N VAL A 7 -11.52 4.48 35.43
CA VAL A 7 -10.83 3.30 34.89
C VAL A 7 -11.37 2.96 33.49
N PHE A 8 -12.68 3.11 33.27
CA PHE A 8 -13.28 2.88 31.96
C PHE A 8 -12.86 3.93 30.92
N LEU A 9 -12.66 5.20 31.33
CA LEU A 9 -12.18 6.26 30.42
C LEU A 9 -10.74 6.04 29.93
N LEU A 10 -9.86 5.46 30.75
CA LEU A 10 -8.47 5.20 30.38
C LEU A 10 -8.32 4.03 29.40
N ILE A 11 -9.22 3.04 29.45
CA ILE A 11 -9.20 1.87 28.55
C ILE A 11 -9.61 2.25 27.12
N ILE A 12 -10.47 3.27 26.95
CA ILE A 12 -10.92 3.74 25.63
C ILE A 12 -9.77 4.46 24.88
N LEU A 13 -8.89 5.17 25.60
CA LEU A 13 -7.76 5.90 25.01
C LEU A 13 -6.64 4.98 24.52
N ALA A 14 -6.46 3.81 25.12
CA ALA A 14 -5.45 2.83 24.71
C ALA A 14 -5.85 2.02 23.46
N SER A 15 -7.13 2.06 23.06
CA SER A 15 -7.67 1.30 21.93
C SER A 15 -7.38 1.92 20.55
N CYS A 16 -6.74 3.09 20.48
CA CYS A 16 -6.59 3.84 19.22
C CYS A 16 -5.24 3.64 18.52
N GLY A 17 -4.33 2.81 19.05
CA GLY A 17 -2.96 2.69 18.49
C GLY A 17 -2.80 1.76 17.28
N SER A 18 -3.77 0.87 17.01
CA SER A 18 -3.65 -0.13 15.93
C SER A 18 -4.17 0.36 14.57
N GLN A 19 -5.02 1.39 14.55
CA GLN A 19 -5.56 1.98 13.32
C GLN A 19 -4.56 2.95 12.65
N ASP A 20 -3.65 3.55 13.42
CA ASP A 20 -2.72 4.57 12.91
C ASP A 20 -1.86 4.06 11.74
N LYS A 21 -1.42 2.80 11.75
CA LYS A 21 -0.57 2.26 10.67
C LYS A 21 -1.27 2.26 9.30
N TYR A 22 -2.59 2.06 9.27
CA TYR A 22 -3.38 1.96 8.04
C TYR A 22 -3.93 3.32 7.57
N SER A 23 -3.80 4.37 8.38
CA SER A 23 -4.28 5.71 8.08
C SER A 23 -3.16 6.75 7.99
N ASP A 24 -2.04 6.57 8.69
CA ASP A 24 -0.86 7.43 8.70
C ASP A 24 0.31 6.81 7.92
N PHE A 25 0.30 7.02 6.60
CA PHE A 25 1.37 6.62 5.68
C PHE A 25 1.69 7.76 4.73
N ASP A 26 2.90 7.78 4.19
CA ASP A 26 3.33 8.68 3.11
C ASP A 26 2.97 8.08 1.74
N TYR A 27 3.15 6.76 1.59
CA TYR A 27 2.80 5.98 0.39
C TYR A 27 2.12 4.67 0.79
N SER A 28 1.18 4.21 -0.02
CA SER A 28 0.66 2.85 0.07
C SER A 28 0.55 2.21 -1.30
N TYR A 29 0.89 0.92 -1.35
CA TYR A 29 0.50 -0.01 -2.40
C TYR A 29 -0.41 -1.05 -1.78
N SER A 30 -1.55 -1.32 -2.41
CA SER A 30 -2.48 -2.36 -1.98
C SER A 30 -2.90 -3.18 -3.19
N ARG A 31 -2.88 -4.50 -3.08
CA ARG A 31 -3.37 -5.41 -4.11
C ARG A 31 -4.38 -6.38 -3.52
N SER A 32 -5.62 -6.32 -3.96
CA SER A 32 -6.71 -7.10 -3.37
C SER A 32 -7.82 -7.50 -4.36
N GLY A 33 -8.63 -8.48 -3.96
CA GLY A 33 -9.71 -9.02 -4.78
C GLY A 33 -9.39 -10.39 -5.38
N GLY A 34 -10.09 -10.76 -6.43
CA GLY A 34 -10.07 -12.12 -6.99
C GLY A 34 -11.17 -13.02 -6.42
N PHE A 35 -11.51 -14.08 -7.16
CA PHE A 35 -12.45 -15.12 -6.72
C PHE A 35 -12.01 -15.84 -5.43
N ALA A 36 -10.70 -16.12 -5.32
CA ALA A 36 -10.05 -16.51 -4.08
C ALA A 36 -9.31 -15.27 -3.55
N PRO A 37 -9.94 -14.45 -2.69
CA PRO A 37 -9.46 -13.11 -2.42
C PRO A 37 -8.08 -13.12 -1.77
N ILE A 38 -7.23 -12.22 -2.25
CA ILE A 38 -5.97 -11.87 -1.60
C ILE A 38 -6.04 -10.44 -1.06
N TYR A 39 -5.20 -10.15 -0.07
CA TYR A 39 -5.00 -8.82 0.49
C TYR A 39 -3.51 -8.61 0.72
N GLU A 40 -2.86 -7.94 -0.20
CA GLU A 40 -1.46 -7.55 -0.10
C GLU A 40 -1.36 -6.05 0.14
N ASN A 41 -0.60 -5.62 1.14
CA ASN A 41 -0.42 -4.22 1.48
C ASN A 41 1.05 -3.92 1.75
N LEU A 42 1.49 -2.76 1.28
CA LEU A 42 2.78 -2.15 1.57
C LEU A 42 2.52 -0.70 1.98
N LEU A 43 2.74 -0.39 3.25
CA LEU A 43 2.50 0.93 3.84
C LEU A 43 3.84 1.54 4.24
N ILE A 44 4.16 2.72 3.71
CA ILE A 44 5.46 3.38 3.90
C ILE A 44 5.24 4.70 4.63
N LYS A 45 5.90 4.91 5.77
CA LYS A 45 5.92 6.16 6.54
C LYS A 45 7.36 6.58 6.82
N GLY A 46 7.83 7.67 6.22
CA GLY A 46 9.26 7.94 6.17
C GLY A 46 10.00 6.76 5.52
N ASN A 47 10.97 6.18 6.21
CA ASN A 47 11.67 4.98 5.75
C ASN A 47 11.15 3.67 6.38
N LYS A 48 10.12 3.73 7.23
CA LYS A 48 9.54 2.56 7.89
C LYS A 48 8.45 1.98 7.00
N VAL A 49 8.45 0.66 6.88
CA VAL A 49 7.54 -0.07 6.00
C VAL A 49 6.83 -1.16 6.78
N HIS A 50 5.51 -1.23 6.60
CA HIS A 50 4.69 -2.37 7.01
C HIS A 50 4.22 -3.11 5.76
N TYR A 51 4.60 -4.37 5.65
CA TYR A 51 4.08 -5.29 4.63
C TYR A 51 3.13 -6.29 5.27
N SER A 52 2.01 -6.55 4.61
CA SER A 52 1.12 -7.65 4.96
C SER A 52 0.60 -8.36 3.72
N PHE A 53 0.42 -9.68 3.83
CA PHE A 53 -0.19 -10.51 2.79
C PHE A 53 -1.12 -11.52 3.45
N GLU A 54 -2.38 -11.54 3.02
CA GLU A 54 -3.36 -12.54 3.40
C GLU A 54 -3.99 -13.15 2.15
N GLY A 55 -3.91 -14.46 2.01
CA GLY A 55 -4.43 -15.16 0.84
C GLY A 55 -3.80 -16.54 0.69
N HIS A 56 -4.47 -17.45 -0.01
CA HIS A 56 -3.96 -18.80 -0.27
C HIS A 56 -3.46 -19.53 1.01
N GLN A 57 -4.21 -19.43 2.11
CA GLN A 57 -3.85 -20.00 3.42
C GLN A 57 -2.57 -19.41 4.07
N LYS A 58 -2.03 -18.33 3.51
CA LYS A 58 -0.88 -17.60 4.08
C LYS A 58 -1.39 -16.32 4.77
N ASN A 59 -0.78 -16.01 5.91
CA ASN A 59 -0.93 -14.72 6.59
C ASN A 59 0.47 -14.25 7.02
N ILE A 60 1.00 -13.28 6.29
CA ILE A 60 2.35 -12.74 6.47
C ILE A 60 2.21 -11.30 6.94
N LYS A 61 2.97 -10.93 7.96
CA LYS A 61 3.14 -9.55 8.41
C LYS A 61 4.62 -9.29 8.68
N LYS A 62 5.17 -8.25 8.08
CA LYS A 62 6.59 -7.92 8.20
C LYS A 62 6.78 -6.42 8.29
N ASP A 63 7.49 -5.99 9.32
CA ASP A 63 7.97 -4.61 9.44
C ASP A 63 9.44 -4.57 9.01
N PHE A 64 9.81 -3.60 8.17
CA PHE A 64 11.20 -3.39 7.73
C PHE A 64 11.47 -1.91 7.43
N THR A 65 12.71 -1.58 7.10
CA THR A 65 13.11 -0.24 6.66
C THR A 65 13.65 -0.28 5.25
N ILE A 66 13.39 0.77 4.48
CA ILE A 66 13.96 0.96 3.14
C ILE A 66 15.01 2.08 3.15
N SER A 67 15.85 2.09 2.11
CA SER A 67 16.89 3.10 1.97
C SER A 67 16.31 4.45 1.51
N ASN A 68 17.09 5.52 1.67
CA ASN A 68 16.74 6.82 1.09
C ASN A 68 16.73 6.77 -0.45
N ASP A 69 17.50 5.88 -1.06
CA ASP A 69 17.53 5.74 -2.51
C ASP A 69 16.26 5.05 -3.02
N ASP A 70 15.69 4.10 -2.26
CA ASP A 70 14.36 3.54 -2.55
C ASP A 70 13.29 4.63 -2.53
N LEU A 71 13.31 5.51 -1.52
CA LEU A 71 12.37 6.64 -1.43
C LEU A 71 12.51 7.61 -2.59
N LYS A 72 13.75 7.97 -2.96
CA LYS A 72 14.00 8.81 -4.15
C LYS A 72 13.54 8.11 -5.43
N ASN A 73 13.72 6.80 -5.52
CA ASN A 73 13.32 6.02 -6.68
C ASN A 73 11.79 6.01 -6.85
N ILE A 74 11.03 5.86 -5.76
CA ILE A 74 9.56 6.00 -5.77
C ILE A 74 9.17 7.38 -6.32
N GLU A 75 9.69 8.46 -5.74
CA GLU A 75 9.34 9.83 -6.18
C GLU A 75 9.72 10.12 -7.62
N ARG A 76 10.90 9.66 -8.04
CA ARG A 76 11.37 9.78 -9.42
C ARG A 76 10.42 9.06 -10.37
N VAL A 77 10.06 7.81 -10.10
CA VAL A 77 9.15 7.02 -10.94
C VAL A 77 7.76 7.64 -10.99
N LEU A 78 7.21 8.11 -9.86
CA LEU A 78 5.92 8.80 -9.82
C LEU A 78 5.93 10.06 -10.70
N THR A 79 7.00 10.84 -10.62
CA THR A 79 7.17 12.10 -11.37
C THR A 79 7.34 11.84 -12.87
N GLU A 80 8.29 10.99 -13.27
CA GLU A 80 8.58 10.67 -14.68
C GLU A 80 7.37 10.08 -15.40
N ASN A 81 6.49 9.39 -14.68
CA ASN A 81 5.30 8.75 -15.24
C ASN A 81 4.03 9.60 -15.05
N ASN A 82 4.14 10.82 -14.55
CA ASN A 82 3.04 11.75 -14.27
C ASN A 82 1.88 11.06 -13.53
N PHE A 83 2.16 10.46 -12.37
CA PHE A 83 1.21 9.63 -11.60
C PHE A 83 -0.19 10.26 -11.46
N ARG A 84 -0.26 11.56 -11.14
CA ARG A 84 -1.53 12.29 -10.98
C ARG A 84 -2.39 12.31 -12.25
N MET A 85 -1.76 12.19 -13.41
CA MET A 85 -2.36 12.23 -14.74
C MET A 85 -2.62 10.84 -15.32
N ILE A 86 -2.41 9.76 -14.56
CA ILE A 86 -2.92 8.43 -14.94
C ILE A 86 -4.45 8.48 -14.93
N ARG A 87 -5.06 8.05 -16.02
CA ARG A 87 -6.52 7.99 -16.18
C ARG A 87 -7.02 6.57 -16.02
N GLU A 88 -8.14 6.46 -15.34
CA GLU A 88 -8.92 5.25 -15.14
C GLU A 88 -10.06 5.25 -16.18
N ASP A 89 -10.39 4.08 -16.73
CA ASP A 89 -11.42 3.85 -17.75
C ASP A 89 -12.82 3.71 -17.11
N TYR A 90 -12.91 3.59 -15.78
CA TYR A 90 -14.15 3.51 -15.00
C TYR A 90 -15.12 2.37 -15.40
N LYS A 91 -14.67 1.42 -16.23
CA LYS A 91 -15.42 0.20 -16.53
C LYS A 91 -15.56 -0.65 -15.28
N LYS A 92 -16.77 -1.17 -15.06
CA LYS A 92 -17.03 -2.11 -13.98
C LYS A 92 -16.37 -3.44 -14.30
N VAL A 93 -15.51 -3.91 -13.39
CA VAL A 93 -14.87 -5.22 -13.45
C VAL A 93 -15.18 -5.92 -12.12
N TYR A 94 -15.67 -7.15 -12.20
CA TYR A 94 -16.00 -7.97 -11.04
C TYR A 94 -14.93 -9.03 -10.83
N ASP A 95 -14.71 -9.40 -9.58
CA ASP A 95 -13.80 -10.47 -9.15
C ASP A 95 -12.37 -10.38 -9.69
N ASN A 96 -11.92 -9.18 -10.08
CA ASN A 96 -10.55 -8.94 -10.51
C ASN A 96 -9.66 -8.61 -9.31
N ILE A 97 -8.39 -9.00 -9.40
CA ILE A 97 -7.36 -8.52 -8.49
C ILE A 97 -6.99 -7.11 -8.93
N THR A 98 -7.17 -6.17 -8.02
CA THR A 98 -6.95 -4.75 -8.21
C THR A 98 -5.72 -4.31 -7.45
N THR A 99 -4.93 -3.43 -8.04
CA THR A 99 -3.86 -2.65 -7.43
C THR A 99 -4.32 -1.21 -7.21
N SER A 100 -4.07 -0.68 -6.02
CA SER A 100 -4.32 0.71 -5.64
C SER A 100 -3.05 1.32 -5.08
N ILE A 101 -2.74 2.53 -5.51
CA ILE A 101 -1.59 3.31 -5.03
C ILE A 101 -2.10 4.65 -4.51
N ASN A 102 -1.73 4.97 -3.27
CA ASN A 102 -2.06 6.23 -2.63
C ASN A 102 -0.77 6.92 -2.18
N VAL A 103 -0.62 8.19 -2.58
CA VAL A 103 0.50 9.04 -2.24
C VAL A 103 -0.06 10.21 -1.44
N LYS A 104 0.33 10.32 -0.16
CA LYS A 104 -0.13 11.40 0.73
C LYS A 104 0.88 12.53 0.89
N LYS A 105 2.11 12.34 0.41
CA LYS A 105 3.23 13.27 0.59
C LYS A 105 3.83 13.70 -0.74
N GLY A 106 4.27 14.95 -0.82
CA GLY A 106 4.98 15.49 -1.98
C GLY A 106 4.08 15.91 -3.15
N ASN A 107 4.72 16.32 -4.25
CA ASN A 107 4.02 16.87 -5.43
C ASN A 107 3.13 15.85 -6.15
N ASN A 108 3.42 14.57 -5.94
CA ASN A 108 2.70 13.44 -6.51
C ASN A 108 1.49 13.00 -5.67
N SER A 109 1.07 13.78 -4.66
CA SER A 109 -0.07 13.44 -3.82
C SER A 109 -1.33 13.13 -4.65
N GLY A 110 -1.95 11.98 -4.41
CA GLY A 110 -3.12 11.51 -5.13
C GLY A 110 -3.31 10.00 -5.00
N SER A 111 -4.43 9.50 -5.52
CA SER A 111 -4.78 8.09 -5.53
C SER A 111 -5.09 7.63 -6.95
N LYS A 112 -4.62 6.43 -7.30
CA LYS A 112 -4.93 5.74 -8.56
C LYS A 112 -5.14 4.27 -8.32
N SER A 113 -6.03 3.66 -9.09
CA SER A 113 -6.29 2.22 -9.03
C SER A 113 -6.59 1.65 -10.40
N ASP A 114 -6.25 0.37 -10.59
CA ASP A 114 -6.74 -0.43 -11.72
C ASP A 114 -8.00 -1.26 -11.33
N ALA A 115 -8.79 -0.75 -10.38
CA ALA A 115 -10.08 -1.34 -9.97
C ALA A 115 -11.06 -1.37 -11.15
N SER A 116 -10.99 -0.31 -11.95
CA SER A 116 -11.40 -0.30 -13.35
C SER A 116 -10.15 -0.42 -14.21
N PHE A 117 -10.29 -0.59 -15.53
CA PHE A 117 -9.09 -0.57 -16.36
C PHE A 117 -8.35 0.78 -16.28
N ILE A 118 -7.04 0.77 -16.43
CA ILE A 118 -6.27 1.97 -16.76
C ILE A 118 -6.46 2.25 -18.25
N MET A 119 -6.61 3.52 -18.63
CA MET A 119 -6.66 3.91 -20.04
C MET A 119 -5.44 3.37 -20.78
N GLU A 120 -5.63 2.81 -21.97
CA GLU A 120 -4.57 2.10 -22.73
C GLU A 120 -3.27 2.91 -22.88
N ASN A 121 -3.40 4.20 -23.21
CA ASN A 121 -2.26 5.11 -23.37
C ASN A 121 -1.49 5.39 -22.05
N ASP A 122 -2.12 5.14 -20.91
CA ASP A 122 -1.55 5.37 -19.58
C ASP A 122 -1.04 4.05 -18.94
N LEU A 123 -1.41 2.89 -19.49
CA LEU A 123 -1.06 1.57 -18.97
C LEU A 123 0.47 1.36 -18.85
N PRO A 124 1.33 1.75 -19.83
CA PRO A 124 2.77 1.61 -19.67
C PRO A 124 3.33 2.42 -18.50
N ARG A 125 2.75 3.61 -18.24
CA ARG A 125 3.15 4.49 -17.13
C ARG A 125 2.67 3.92 -15.80
N TRP A 126 1.44 3.43 -15.73
CA TRP A 126 0.90 2.73 -14.57
C TRP A 126 1.76 1.52 -14.18
N ASN A 127 2.11 0.67 -15.14
CA ASN A 127 2.90 -0.54 -14.88
C ASN A 127 4.27 -0.21 -14.30
N LYS A 128 4.95 0.83 -14.80
CA LYS A 128 6.23 1.30 -14.23
C LYS A 128 6.10 1.73 -12.78
N ILE A 129 5.00 2.40 -12.44
CA ILE A 129 4.70 2.83 -11.07
C ILE A 129 4.42 1.60 -10.20
N VAL A 130 3.58 0.66 -10.64
CA VAL A 130 3.31 -0.59 -9.89
C VAL A 130 4.61 -1.38 -9.61
N VAL A 131 5.47 -1.51 -10.61
CA VAL A 131 6.74 -2.24 -10.51
C VAL A 131 7.65 -1.68 -9.42
N VAL A 132 7.71 -0.36 -9.21
CA VAL A 132 8.61 0.21 -8.19
C VAL A 132 8.21 -0.22 -6.77
N PHE A 133 6.91 -0.36 -6.49
CA PHE A 133 6.43 -0.86 -5.20
C PHE A 133 6.61 -2.37 -5.06
N GLN A 134 6.40 -3.13 -6.14
CA GLN A 134 6.65 -4.57 -6.16
C GLN A 134 8.13 -4.91 -5.95
N GLN A 135 9.06 -4.14 -6.52
CA GLN A 135 10.49 -4.32 -6.26
C GLN A 135 10.83 -4.18 -4.77
N ILE A 136 10.22 -3.22 -4.07
CA ILE A 136 10.41 -3.07 -2.61
C ILE A 136 9.90 -4.31 -1.87
N ILE A 137 8.73 -4.83 -2.25
CA ILE A 137 8.17 -6.06 -1.68
C ILE A 137 9.14 -7.22 -1.93
N ASP A 138 9.50 -7.48 -3.19
CA ASP A 138 10.31 -8.63 -3.58
C ASP A 138 11.66 -8.65 -2.86
N GLN A 139 12.37 -7.51 -2.83
CA GLN A 139 13.67 -7.36 -2.18
C GLN A 139 13.63 -7.61 -0.67
N ASN A 140 12.49 -7.38 -0.03
CA ASN A 140 12.35 -7.42 1.42
C ASN A 140 11.49 -8.59 1.91
N THR A 141 10.86 -9.35 1.03
CA THR A 141 9.94 -10.45 1.41
C THR A 141 10.31 -11.80 0.79
N THR A 142 11.15 -11.84 -0.25
CA THR A 142 11.73 -13.13 -0.68
C THR A 142 12.65 -13.66 0.43
N THR A 143 12.17 -14.69 1.13
CA THR A 143 13.05 -15.63 1.81
C THR A 143 13.95 -16.20 0.72
N LYS A 144 15.28 -16.08 0.84
CA LYS A 144 16.19 -16.94 0.08
C LYS A 144 15.77 -18.38 0.40
N SER A 145 15.00 -19.01 -0.48
CA SER A 145 14.86 -20.46 -0.47
C SER A 145 16.28 -20.99 -0.59
N GLY A 146 16.72 -21.71 0.44
CA GLY A 146 18.04 -22.34 0.47
C GLY A 146 18.25 -23.12 -0.82
N LYS A 147 19.45 -22.97 -1.38
CA LYS A 147 20.00 -23.92 -2.35
C LYS A 147 20.00 -25.33 -1.76
#